data_AF-A0A255UBP4-F1
#
_entry.id   AF-A0A255UBP4-F1
#
_cell.length_a   1.000
_cell.length_b   1.000
_cell.length_c   1.000
_cell.angle_alpha   90.00
_cell.angle_beta   90.00
_cell.angle_gamma   90.00
#
_symmetry.space_group_name_H-M   'P 1'
#
loop_
_entity.id
_entity.type
_entity.pdbx_description
1 polymer ?
#
loop_
_entity_poly.entity_id
_entity_poly.type
_entity_poly.pdbx_seq_one_letter_code
_entity_poly.pdbx_strand_id
1 'polypeptide(L)'
;MEHNNQQVLSYYTGESRELTLANLIDVIEEVGLSNQLFVLAQAVLETGHFTSPVCKNYHNLFGLYDSKHKDYYRFARWEDSVVGYQKFIQYRYKGGNYLQFLKRIGYAEDPRYTTTVAKIATQLYKRLFSQ
;
A
#
# COMPACT_ATOMS: atom_id res chain seq x y z
N MET A 1 21.36 4.54 25.79
CA MET A 1 20.10 4.94 25.15
C MET A 1 20.30 4.69 23.66
N GLU A 2 19.80 3.57 23.14
CA GLU A 2 19.94 3.27 21.71
C GLU A 2 19.04 4.25 20.94
N HIS A 3 19.68 5.17 20.21
CA HIS A 3 18.99 5.98 19.24
C HIS A 3 18.47 5.04 18.15
N ASN A 4 17.17 4.73 18.22
CA ASN A 4 16.47 3.97 17.19
C ASN A 4 16.37 4.87 15.95
N ASN A 5 17.48 4.99 15.22
CA ASN A 5 17.62 5.84 14.05
C ASN A 5 17.00 5.08 12.85
N GLN A 6 15.67 4.92 12.90
CA GLN A 6 14.95 4.20 11.87
C GLN A 6 15.11 4.95 10.54
N GLN A 7 15.71 4.29 9.55
CA GLN A 7 16.00 4.92 8.26
C GLN A 7 14.70 5.30 7.55
N VAL A 8 14.56 6.58 7.19
CA VAL A 8 13.47 7.04 6.33
C VAL A 8 13.82 6.66 4.88
N LEU A 9 12.93 5.91 4.24
CA LEU A 9 13.13 5.39 2.89
C LEU A 9 12.63 6.39 1.85
N SER A 10 13.47 6.69 0.86
CA SER A 10 13.15 7.54 -0.29
C SER A 10 13.53 6.78 -1.56
N TYR A 11 12.54 6.45 -2.39
CA TYR A 11 12.68 5.57 -3.55
C TYR A 11 12.08 6.14 -4.82
N TYR A 12 10.99 6.89 -4.72
CA TYR A 12 10.28 7.46 -5.85
C TYR A 12 11.03 8.67 -6.38
N THR A 13 11.29 8.70 -7.69
CA THR A 13 12.09 9.76 -8.33
C THR A 13 11.23 10.79 -9.08
N GLY A 14 9.91 10.62 -9.10
CA GLY A 14 8.98 11.55 -9.73
C GLY A 14 8.63 12.75 -8.86
N GLU A 15 7.77 13.62 -9.41
CA GLU A 15 7.26 14.80 -8.73
C GLU A 15 6.35 14.41 -7.57
N SER A 16 6.48 15.12 -6.44
CA SER A 16 5.60 14.90 -5.30
C SER A 16 4.21 15.45 -5.58
N ARG A 17 3.17 14.70 -5.23
CA ARG A 17 1.78 15.07 -5.42
C ARG A 17 1.01 15.01 -4.11
N GLU A 18 -0.12 15.69 -4.06
CA GLU A 18 -1.05 15.53 -2.95
C GLU A 18 -1.60 14.10 -2.92
N LEU A 19 -1.75 13.51 -1.72
CA LEU A 19 -2.34 12.19 -1.56
C LEU A 19 -3.84 12.25 -1.87
N THR A 20 -4.18 11.96 -3.13
CA THR A 20 -5.56 11.82 -3.62
C THR A 20 -5.73 10.45 -4.29
N LEU A 21 -6.98 10.02 -4.48
CA LEU A 21 -7.24 8.75 -5.17
C LEU A 21 -6.70 8.76 -6.61
N ALA A 22 -6.84 9.88 -7.33
CA ALA A 22 -6.36 10.02 -8.70
C ALA A 22 -4.83 9.94 -8.77
N ASN A 23 -4.13 10.73 -7.95
CA ASN A 23 -2.67 10.71 -7.91
C ASN A 23 -2.12 9.33 -7.50
N LEU A 24 -2.80 8.64 -6.58
CA LEU A 24 -2.41 7.29 -6.18
C LEU A 24 -2.55 6.28 -7.34
N ILE A 25 -3.61 6.39 -8.15
CA ILE A 25 -3.76 5.56 -9.36
C ILE A 25 -2.60 5.81 -10.32
N ASP A 26 -2.28 7.07 -10.59
CA ASP A 26 -1.18 7.43 -11.50
C ASP A 26 0.16 6.87 -11.02
N VAL A 27 0.48 7.04 -9.73
CA VAL A 27 1.74 6.54 -9.16
C VAL A 27 1.79 5.01 -9.14
N ILE A 28 0.67 4.33 -8.87
CA ILE A 28 0.58 2.85 -8.97
C ILE A 28 0.89 2.38 -10.40
N GLU A 29 0.40 3.10 -11.41
CA GLU A 29 0.67 2.82 -12.82
C GLU A 29 2.12 3.10 -13.20
N GLU A 30 2.65 4.27 -12.83
CA GLU A 30 4.05 4.68 -13.08
C GLU A 30 5.06 3.71 -12.45
N VAL A 31 4.80 3.24 -11.23
CA VAL A 31 5.64 2.24 -10.55
C VAL A 31 5.52 0.87 -11.22
N GLY A 32 4.45 0.60 -11.97
CA GLY A 32 4.21 -0.67 -12.64
C GLY A 32 3.71 -1.77 -11.71
N LEU A 33 2.85 -1.42 -10.76
CA LEU A 33 2.21 -2.39 -9.88
C LEU A 33 1.13 -3.18 -10.63
N SER A 34 1.13 -4.50 -10.46
CA SER A 34 0.07 -5.38 -10.97
C SER A 34 -1.16 -5.33 -10.07
N ASN A 35 -2.31 -5.80 -10.58
CA ASN A 35 -3.56 -5.91 -9.81
C ASN A 35 -3.99 -4.58 -9.17
N GLN A 36 -3.85 -3.49 -9.93
CA GLN A 36 -3.96 -2.10 -9.47
C GLN A 36 -5.22 -1.83 -8.63
N LEU A 37 -6.38 -2.39 -9.03
CA LEU A 37 -7.63 -2.21 -8.27
C LEU A 37 -7.55 -2.79 -6.85
N PHE A 38 -6.90 -3.95 -6.66
CA PHE A 38 -6.71 -4.54 -5.34
C PHE A 38 -5.66 -3.78 -4.53
N VAL A 39 -4.57 -3.35 -5.15
CA VAL A 39 -3.55 -2.50 -4.51
C VAL A 39 -4.18 -1.19 -4.02
N LEU A 40 -5.00 -0.56 -4.86
CA LEU A 40 -5.74 0.65 -4.51
C LEU A 40 -6.69 0.41 -3.33
N ALA A 41 -7.41 -0.72 -3.35
CA ALA A 41 -8.30 -1.11 -2.26
C ALA A 41 -7.55 -1.35 -0.93
N GLN A 42 -6.33 -1.93 -0.98
CA GLN A 42 -5.48 -2.07 0.20
C GLN A 42 -5.10 -0.69 0.74
N ALA A 43 -4.57 0.21 -0.08
CA ALA A 43 -4.22 1.56 0.36
C ALA A 43 -5.41 2.31 0.99
N VAL A 44 -6.60 2.22 0.39
CA VAL A 44 -7.83 2.82 0.95
C VAL A 44 -8.19 2.20 2.30
N LEU A 45 -8.08 0.87 2.43
CA LEU A 45 -8.34 0.16 3.68
C LEU A 45 -7.37 0.57 4.79
N GLU A 46 -6.05 0.49 4.53
CA GLU A 46 -5.00 0.77 5.53
C GLU A 46 -5.01 2.24 5.98
N THR A 47 -5.35 3.15 5.07
CA THR A 47 -5.40 4.59 5.36
C THR A 47 -6.69 5.04 6.06
N GLY A 48 -7.67 4.15 6.21
CA GLY A 48 -9.01 4.50 6.67
C GLY A 48 -9.64 5.55 5.75
N HIS A 49 -9.60 5.34 4.44
CA HIS A 49 -10.01 6.32 3.42
C HIS A 49 -9.23 7.65 3.50
N PHE A 50 -7.91 7.57 3.72
CA PHE A 50 -7.00 8.73 3.87
C PHE A 50 -7.25 9.62 5.10
N THR A 51 -8.01 9.14 6.09
CA THR A 51 -8.33 9.91 7.29
C THR A 51 -7.47 9.55 8.51
N SER A 52 -6.72 8.44 8.48
CA SER A 52 -5.95 7.96 9.63
C SER A 52 -4.66 8.77 9.91
N PRO A 53 -4.37 9.14 11.17
CA PRO A 53 -3.13 9.81 11.58
C PRO A 53 -1.84 9.01 11.28
N VAL A 54 -1.91 7.67 11.30
CA VAL A 54 -0.73 6.80 11.09
C VAL A 54 -0.20 6.92 9.65
N CYS A 55 -1.08 7.15 8.67
CA CYS A 55 -0.68 7.46 7.30
C CYS A 55 0.06 8.79 7.17
N LYS A 56 -0.28 9.78 8.01
CA LYS A 56 0.35 11.10 7.97
C LYS A 56 1.75 11.10 8.59
N ASN A 57 2.01 10.21 9.56
CA ASN A 57 3.28 10.25 10.30
C ASN A 57 4.40 9.43 9.65
N TYR A 58 4.08 8.32 8.98
CA TYR A 58 5.08 7.42 8.38
C TYR A 58 5.06 7.39 6.85
N HIS A 59 4.12 8.11 6.22
CA HIS A 59 3.86 8.08 4.79
C HIS A 59 3.76 6.65 4.21
N ASN A 60 3.25 5.72 5.01
CA ASN A 60 3.18 4.29 4.69
C ASN A 60 1.74 3.91 4.38
N LEU A 61 1.37 3.93 3.09
CA LEU A 61 -0.02 3.67 2.66
C LEU A 61 -0.44 2.20 2.82
N PHE A 62 0.50 1.29 3.00
CA PHE A 62 0.25 -0.15 2.94
C PHE A 62 0.51 -0.86 4.27
N GLY A 63 0.83 -0.11 5.33
CA GLY A 63 1.16 -0.71 6.63
C GLY A 63 2.37 -1.65 6.58
N LEU A 64 3.35 -1.36 5.72
CA LEU A 64 4.53 -2.21 5.55
C LEU A 64 5.31 -2.31 6.86
N TYR A 65 5.40 -3.52 7.41
CA TYR A 65 6.04 -3.80 8.70
C TYR A 65 7.47 -4.33 8.51
N ASP A 66 8.41 -3.74 9.24
CA ASP A 66 9.80 -4.20 9.31
C ASP A 66 9.96 -5.15 10.51
N SER A 67 9.90 -6.44 10.24
CA SER A 67 10.06 -7.47 11.28
C SER A 67 11.44 -7.46 11.95
N LYS A 68 12.47 -6.93 11.28
CA LYS A 68 13.83 -6.85 11.84
C LYS A 68 13.89 -5.83 12.97
N HIS A 69 13.26 -4.67 12.78
CA HIS A 69 13.23 -3.59 13.77
C HIS A 69 11.95 -3.60 14.62
N LYS A 70 11.03 -4.52 14.35
CA LYS A 70 9.72 -4.67 15.01
C LYS A 70 8.88 -3.38 14.98
N ASP A 71 8.95 -2.62 13.89
CA ASP A 71 8.22 -1.36 13.71
C ASP A 71 7.84 -1.19 12.23
N TYR A 72 6.96 -0.24 11.91
CA TYR A 72 6.57 0.08 10.54
C TYR A 72 7.67 0.81 9.78
N TYR A 73 7.80 0.52 8.49
CA TYR A 73 8.66 1.31 7.61
C TYR A 73 8.17 2.75 7.55
N ARG A 74 9.14 3.68 7.57
CA ARG A 74 8.92 5.12 7.40
C ARG A 74 9.40 5.55 6.03
N PHE A 75 8.58 6.33 5.36
CA PHE A 75 8.87 6.81 4.02
C PHE A 75 8.97 8.34 4.01
N ALA A 76 9.80 8.88 3.12
CA ALA A 76 9.96 10.32 2.98
C ALA A 76 8.66 10.96 2.50
N ARG A 77 7.98 10.30 1.54
CA ARG A 77 6.66 10.68 1.01
C ARG A 77 5.83 9.44 0.72
N TRP A 78 4.54 9.62 0.43
CA TRP A 78 3.61 8.50 0.26
C TRP A 78 3.91 7.68 -1.01
N GLU A 79 4.44 8.33 -2.05
CA GLU A 79 4.84 7.70 -3.31
C GLU A 79 5.97 6.67 -3.07
N ASP A 80 6.88 6.96 -2.14
CA ASP A 80 7.95 6.05 -1.76
C ASP A 80 7.40 4.74 -1.16
N SER A 81 6.24 4.79 -0.50
CA SER A 81 5.57 3.58 0.00
C SER A 81 4.94 2.73 -1.10
N VAL A 82 4.56 3.33 -2.24
CA VAL A 82 4.11 2.60 -3.43
C VAL A 82 5.27 1.81 -4.03
N VAL A 83 6.45 2.45 -4.14
CA VAL A 83 7.67 1.76 -4.55
C VAL A 83 8.10 0.70 -3.52
N GLY A 84 7.95 1.01 -2.23
CA GLY A 84 8.18 0.05 -1.14
C GLY A 84 7.29 -1.19 -1.27
N TYR A 85 6.00 -1.01 -1.57
CA TYR A 85 5.07 -2.11 -1.80
C TYR A 85 5.51 -2.99 -2.98
N GLN A 86 6.00 -2.37 -4.06
CA GLN A 86 6.58 -3.12 -5.18
C GLN A 86 7.74 -4.01 -4.71
N LYS A 87 8.71 -3.39 -4.01
CA LYS A 87 9.97 -4.01 -3.61
C LYS A 87 9.81 -5.06 -2.51
N PHE A 88 8.86 -4.90 -1.61
CA PHE A 88 8.71 -5.75 -0.42
C PHE A 88 7.57 -6.76 -0.53
N ILE A 89 6.55 -6.47 -1.33
CA ILE A 89 5.36 -7.31 -1.46
C ILE A 89 5.23 -7.85 -2.88
N GLN A 90 5.06 -6.99 -3.89
CA GLN A 90 4.76 -7.47 -5.25
C GLN A 90 5.87 -8.29 -5.89
N TYR A 91 7.14 -8.11 -5.51
CA TYR A 91 8.22 -8.96 -6.04
C TYR A 91 7.99 -10.47 -5.82
N ARG A 92 7.22 -10.83 -4.76
CA ARG A 92 6.82 -12.21 -4.41
C ARG A 92 5.62 -12.70 -5.22
N TYR A 93 4.89 -11.82 -5.89
CA TYR A 93 3.74 -12.18 -6.71
C TYR A 93 4.21 -12.74 -8.05
N LYS A 94 3.72 -13.94 -8.39
CA LYS A 94 4.12 -14.69 -9.60
C LYS A 94 2.91 -14.99 -10.53
N GLY A 95 1.83 -14.21 -10.40
CA GLY A 95 0.58 -14.45 -11.11
C GLY A 95 -0.44 -15.28 -10.31
N GLY A 96 -1.63 -15.46 -10.89
CA GLY A 96 -2.75 -16.18 -10.30
C GLY A 96 -3.75 -15.28 -9.56
N ASN A 97 -4.47 -15.83 -8.58
CA ASN A 97 -5.42 -15.05 -7.79
C ASN A 97 -4.69 -14.17 -6.77
N TYR A 98 -4.84 -12.85 -6.89
CA TYR A 98 -4.13 -11.89 -6.05
C TYR A 98 -4.52 -11.96 -4.57
N LEU A 99 -5.80 -12.14 -4.25
CA LEU A 99 -6.26 -12.25 -2.86
C LEU A 99 -5.73 -13.53 -2.20
N GLN A 100 -5.66 -14.63 -2.93
CA GLN A 100 -5.03 -15.86 -2.45
C GLN A 100 -3.53 -15.66 -2.23
N PHE A 101 -2.86 -14.89 -3.09
CA PHE A 101 -1.48 -14.50 -2.88
C PHE A 101 -1.30 -13.73 -1.56
N LEU A 102 -2.11 -12.71 -1.29
CA LEU A 102 -2.05 -11.94 -0.03
C LEU A 102 -2.24 -12.83 1.20
N LYS A 103 -3.21 -13.76 1.14
CA LYS A 103 -3.43 -14.74 2.20
C LYS A 103 -2.22 -15.66 2.40
N ARG A 104 -1.61 -16.14 1.31
CA ARG A 104 -0.47 -17.07 1.34
C ARG A 104 0.78 -16.44 1.96
N ILE A 105 1.02 -15.15 1.71
CA ILE A 105 2.17 -14.45 2.29
C ILE A 105 1.92 -13.96 3.72
N GLY A 106 0.72 -14.20 4.27
CA GLY A 106 0.35 -13.72 5.61
C GLY A 106 0.34 -12.20 5.70
N TYR A 107 -0.17 -11.52 4.66
CA TYR A 107 -0.10 -10.05 4.57
C TYR A 107 -0.72 -9.35 5.79
N ALA A 108 -1.84 -9.86 6.28
CA ALA A 108 -2.53 -9.38 7.47
C ALA A 108 -3.00 -10.55 8.34
N GLU A 109 -3.06 -10.32 9.65
CA GLU A 109 -3.53 -11.31 10.61
C GLU A 109 -5.06 -11.48 10.60
N ASP A 110 -5.83 -10.44 10.24
CA ASP A 110 -7.29 -10.55 10.18
C ASP A 110 -7.70 -11.55 9.08
N PRO A 111 -8.37 -12.67 9.42
CA PRO A 111 -8.81 -13.65 8.43
C PRO A 111 -9.82 -13.08 7.42
N ARG A 112 -10.45 -11.95 7.72
CA ARG A 112 -11.40 -11.25 6.84
C ARG A 112 -10.73 -10.21 5.93
N TYR A 113 -9.42 -9.98 6.08
CA TYR A 113 -8.69 -8.96 5.34
C TYR A 113 -8.95 -9.01 3.83
N THR A 114 -8.72 -10.17 3.22
CA THR A 114 -8.90 -10.35 1.78
C THR A 114 -10.36 -10.15 1.33
N THR A 115 -11.32 -10.49 2.19
CA THR A 115 -12.74 -10.26 1.93
C THR A 115 -13.07 -8.77 1.97
N THR A 116 -12.51 -8.03 2.93
CA THR A 116 -12.67 -6.57 3.02
C THR A 116 -12.04 -5.86 1.83
N VAL A 117 -10.81 -6.25 1.44
CA VAL A 117 -10.14 -5.74 0.24
C VAL A 117 -10.99 -5.98 -1.01
N ALA A 118 -11.56 -7.18 -1.19
CA ALA A 118 -12.44 -7.48 -2.32
C ALA A 118 -13.71 -6.60 -2.37
N LYS A 119 -14.30 -6.31 -1.21
CA LYS A 119 -15.47 -5.42 -1.10
C LYS A 119 -15.12 -3.99 -1.51
N ILE A 120 -14.00 -3.46 -1.01
CA ILE A 120 -13.54 -2.11 -1.34
C ILE A 120 -13.17 -2.03 -2.83
N ALA A 121 -12.46 -3.02 -3.36
CA ALA A 121 -12.14 -3.11 -4.79
C ALA A 121 -13.42 -3.06 -5.66
N THR A 122 -14.48 -3.77 -5.25
CA THR A 122 -15.77 -3.75 -5.94
C THR A 122 -16.42 -2.36 -5.90
N GLN A 123 -16.35 -1.66 -4.77
CA GLN A 123 -16.87 -0.29 -4.62
C GLN A 123 -16.08 0.71 -5.47
N LEU A 124 -14.75 0.61 -5.46
CA LEU A 124 -13.86 1.43 -6.28
C LEU A 124 -14.12 1.20 -7.77
N TYR A 125 -14.28 -0.04 -8.19
CA TYR A 125 -14.60 -0.37 -9.58
C TYR A 125 -15.88 0.32 -10.04
N LYS A 126 -16.96 0.20 -9.25
CA LYS A 126 -18.23 0.87 -9.55
C LYS A 126 -18.06 2.39 -9.63
N ARG A 127 -17.33 2.99 -8.69
CA ARG A 127 -17.09 4.44 -8.66
C ARG A 127 -16.29 4.95 -9.86
N LEU A 128 -15.31 4.18 -10.31
CA LEU A 128 -14.36 4.61 -11.35
C LEU A 128 -14.84 4.27 -12.77
N PHE A 129 -15.58 3.18 -12.95
CA PHE A 129 -15.88 2.60 -14.27
C PHE A 129 -17.36 2.37 -14.55
N SER A 130 -18.26 2.67 -13.61
CA SER A 130 -19.71 2.53 -13.80
C SER A 130 -20.37 3.88 -13.53
N GLN A 131 -20.40 4.74 -14.54
CA GLN A 131 -21.30 5.89 -14.62
C GLN A 131 -22.54 5.52 -15.43
#